data_AF-A0A447N9Q6-F1
#
_entry.id   AF-A0A447N9Q6-F1
#
_cell.length_a   1.000
_cell.length_b   1.000
_cell.length_c   1.000
_cell.angle_alpha   90.00
_cell.angle_beta   90.00
_cell.angle_gamma   90.00
#
_symmetry.space_group_name_H-M   'P 1'
#
loop_
_entity.id
_entity.type
_entity.pdbx_description
1 polymer ?
#
loop_
_entity_poly.entity_id
_entity_poly.type
_entity_poly.pdbx_seq_one_letter_code
_entity_poly.pdbx_strand_id
1 'polypeptide(L)'
;MLPRQSVGTEMRARTLCVNNTDCTDAFNYQWEISDEMKSWKSVPGATKATWLIPYSLNGEPLQNKYIRIRIISDKENAKSSTAASDAN
;
A
#
# COMPACT_ATOMS: atom_id res chain seq x y z
N MET A 1 30.64 -10.03 -2.14
CA MET A 1 29.74 -10.06 -0.97
C MET A 1 28.68 -9.00 -1.20
N LEU A 2 27.49 -9.37 -1.69
CA LEU A 2 26.40 -8.43 -1.95
C LEU A 2 25.57 -8.24 -0.68
N PRO A 3 25.11 -7.02 -0.36
CA PRO A 3 24.36 -6.78 0.86
C PRO A 3 23.03 -7.55 0.82
N ARG A 4 22.82 -8.40 1.84
CA ARG A 4 21.53 -9.03 2.12
C ARG A 4 20.50 -7.90 2.26
N GLN A 5 19.49 -7.94 1.38
CA GLN A 5 18.37 -7.00 1.38
C GLN A 5 17.86 -6.81 2.81
N SER A 6 17.76 -5.54 3.21
CA SER A 6 17.41 -5.04 4.53
C SER A 6 16.02 -5.52 4.94
N VAL A 7 16.00 -6.64 5.65
CA VAL A 7 14.81 -7.11 6.31
C VAL A 7 14.56 -6.24 7.55
N GLY A 8 13.31 -5.83 7.77
CA GLY A 8 12.95 -4.78 8.74
C GLY A 8 12.76 -3.38 8.12
N THR A 9 12.70 -3.29 6.79
CA THR A 9 12.39 -2.02 6.11
C THR A 9 10.90 -1.71 6.25
N GLU A 10 10.59 -0.52 6.78
CA GLU A 10 9.25 0.04 6.78
C GLU A 10 8.95 0.60 5.39
N MET A 11 7.89 0.12 4.74
CA MET A 11 7.38 0.75 3.54
C MET A 11 6.18 1.62 3.87
N ARG A 12 6.18 2.83 3.31
CA ARG A 12 5.12 3.81 3.48
C ARG A 12 4.51 4.16 2.14
N ALA A 13 3.23 3.87 1.99
CA ALA A 13 2.41 4.41 0.90
C ALA A 13 2.39 5.94 1.04
N ARG A 14 2.49 6.64 -0.09
CA ARG A 14 2.22 8.07 -0.16
C ARG A 14 1.25 8.32 -1.30
N THR A 15 0.13 8.94 -1.00
CA THR A 15 -0.89 9.31 -1.98
C THR A 15 -1.05 10.82 -1.98
N LEU A 16 -0.84 11.43 -3.14
CA LEU A 16 -1.05 12.86 -3.35
C LEU A 16 -2.37 13.05 -4.10
N CYS A 17 -3.24 13.87 -3.52
CA CYS A 17 -4.47 14.33 -4.14
C CYS A 17 -4.21 15.60 -4.94
N VAL A 18 -5.28 16.15 -5.52
CA VAL A 18 -5.24 17.44 -6.22
C VAL A 18 -4.52 18.50 -5.37
N ASN A 19 -3.78 19.38 -6.05
CA ASN A 19 -2.97 20.44 -5.44
C ASN A 19 -1.83 19.92 -4.54
N ASN A 20 -1.32 18.70 -4.80
CA ASN A 20 -0.25 18.05 -4.02
C ASN A 20 -0.60 17.87 -2.53
N THR A 21 -1.89 17.73 -2.21
CA THR A 21 -2.33 17.51 -0.83
C THR A 21 -2.04 16.07 -0.42
N ASP A 22 -1.37 15.85 0.71
CA ASP A 22 -1.18 14.50 1.25
C ASP A 22 -2.53 13.96 1.73
N CYS A 23 -3.03 12.95 1.03
CA CYS A 23 -4.27 12.26 1.35
C CYS A 23 -4.02 10.78 1.60
N THR A 24 -2.79 10.42 1.96
CA THR A 24 -2.40 9.05 2.31
C THR A 24 -3.35 8.46 3.37
N ASP A 25 -3.69 9.21 4.40
CA ASP A 25 -4.55 8.70 5.47
C ASP A 25 -6.04 8.63 5.10
N ALA A 26 -6.42 9.23 3.96
CA ALA A 26 -7.79 9.23 3.44
C ALA A 26 -8.17 7.91 2.75
N PHE A 27 -7.19 7.02 2.49
CA PHE A 27 -7.43 5.74 1.84
C PHE A 27 -7.15 4.56 2.77
N ASN A 28 -7.84 3.46 2.49
CA ASN A 28 -7.51 2.13 2.99
C ASN A 28 -6.65 1.43 1.96
N TYR A 29 -5.58 0.80 2.44
CA TYR A 29 -4.63 0.08 1.59
C TYR A 29 -4.79 -1.41 1.79
N GLN A 30 -4.23 -2.18 0.88
CA GLN A 30 -4.01 -3.60 1.02
C GLN A 30 -2.66 -3.91 0.40
N TRP A 31 -1.74 -4.40 1.23
CA TRP A 31 -0.46 -4.90 0.74
C TRP A 31 -0.65 -6.31 0.19
N GLU A 32 -0.01 -6.58 -0.93
CA GLU A 32 -0.04 -7.87 -1.61
C GLU A 32 1.37 -8.30 -1.98
N ILE A 33 1.63 -9.60 -1.90
CA ILE A 33 2.91 -10.22 -2.22
C ILE A 33 2.77 -11.17 -3.42
N SER A 34 3.83 -11.31 -4.19
CA SER A 34 3.89 -12.24 -5.32
C SER A 34 5.27 -12.86 -5.46
N ASP A 35 5.31 -14.13 -5.86
CA ASP A 35 6.54 -14.84 -6.19
C ASP A 35 7.05 -14.51 -7.60
N GLU A 36 6.12 -14.23 -8.52
CA GLU A 36 6.37 -14.22 -9.96
C GLU A 36 5.71 -13.01 -10.68
N MET A 37 5.24 -12.02 -9.92
CA MET A 37 4.46 -10.85 -10.39
C MET A 37 3.12 -11.18 -11.10
N LYS A 38 2.74 -12.45 -11.19
CA LYS A 38 1.48 -12.90 -11.83
C LYS A 38 0.37 -13.10 -10.80
N SER A 39 0.67 -13.90 -9.79
CA SER A 39 -0.28 -14.27 -8.72
C SER A 39 0.01 -13.45 -7.47
N TRP A 40 -0.97 -12.69 -7.01
CA TRP A 40 -0.82 -11.79 -5.86
C TRP A 40 -1.66 -12.30 -4.69
N LYS A 41 -1.04 -12.38 -3.50
CA LYS A 41 -1.68 -12.79 -2.25
C LYS A 41 -1.77 -11.59 -1.32
N SER A 42 -2.97 -11.27 -0.85
CA SER A 42 -3.20 -10.22 0.14
C SER A 42 -2.57 -10.58 1.48
N VAL A 43 -1.89 -9.62 2.09
CA VAL A 43 -1.30 -9.73 3.43
C VAL A 43 -2.37 -9.38 4.49
N PRO A 44 -2.83 -10.34 5.30
CA PRO A 44 -3.84 -10.06 6.32
C PRO A 44 -3.33 -9.02 7.34
N GLY A 45 -4.16 -8.03 7.66
CA GLY A 45 -3.83 -6.97 8.64
C GLY A 45 -2.94 -5.84 8.11
N ALA A 46 -2.40 -5.96 6.89
CA ALA A 46 -1.67 -4.90 6.22
C ALA A 46 -2.63 -3.95 5.49
N THR A 47 -3.41 -3.18 6.26
CA THR A 47 -4.38 -2.21 5.71
C THR A 47 -3.97 -0.75 5.88
N LYS A 48 -2.90 -0.52 6.63
CA LYS A 48 -2.34 0.81 6.89
C LYS A 48 -1.47 1.27 5.72
N ALA A 49 -1.34 2.59 5.59
CA ALA A 49 -0.39 3.21 4.67
C ALA A 49 1.06 2.80 4.98
N THR A 50 1.37 2.60 6.25
CA THR A 50 2.64 2.05 6.70
C THR A 50 2.54 0.56 6.90
N TRP A 51 3.49 -0.19 6.34
CA TRP A 51 3.66 -1.62 6.61
C TRP A 51 5.12 -1.95 6.87
N LEU A 52 5.36 -2.59 8.02
CA LEU A 52 6.66 -3.16 8.35
C LEU A 52 6.74 -4.54 7.71
N ILE A 53 7.67 -4.71 6.77
CA ILE A 53 7.84 -5.99 6.09
C ILE A 53 8.45 -7.01 7.07
N PRO A 54 7.75 -8.11 7.41
CA PRO A 54 8.32 -9.15 8.26
C PRO A 54 9.33 -10.02 7.49
N TYR A 55 10.19 -10.74 8.22
CA TYR A 55 11.13 -11.71 7.62
C TYR A 55 10.41 -12.85 6.89
N SER A 56 9.31 -13.29 7.47
CA SER A 56 8.47 -14.34 6.94
C SER A 56 7.01 -13.98 7.11
N LEU A 57 6.19 -14.29 6.13
CA LEU A 57 4.74 -14.18 6.21
C LEU A 57 4.15 -15.59 6.10
N ASN A 58 3.33 -15.99 7.08
CA ASN A 58 2.72 -17.33 7.14
C ASN A 58 3.74 -18.49 7.04
N GLY A 59 4.95 -18.29 7.56
CA GLY A 59 6.04 -19.28 7.50
C GLY A 59 6.86 -19.28 6.21
N GLU A 60 6.52 -18.46 5.21
CA GLU A 60 7.31 -18.31 4.00
C GLU A 60 8.22 -17.08 4.05
N PRO A 61 9.50 -17.19 3.65
CA PRO A 61 10.40 -16.05 3.61
C PRO A 61 9.93 -15.03 2.56
N LEU A 62 9.89 -13.75 2.92
CA LEU A 62 9.60 -12.66 1.98
C LEU A 62 10.82 -12.24 1.14
N GLN A 63 11.93 -12.96 1.28
CA GLN A 63 13.14 -12.73 0.51
C GLN A 63 12.90 -13.06 -0.97
N ASN A 64 13.36 -12.17 -1.86
CA ASN A 64 13.14 -12.27 -3.31
C ASN A 64 11.65 -12.30 -3.73
N LYS A 65 10.74 -11.77 -2.92
CA LYS A 65 9.33 -11.60 -3.29
C LYS A 65 9.07 -10.20 -3.84
N TYR A 66 8.07 -10.10 -4.69
CA TYR A 66 7.51 -8.83 -5.14
C TYR A 66 6.42 -8.37 -4.18
N ILE A 67 6.37 -7.08 -3.94
CA ILE A 67 5.38 -6.47 -3.05
C ILE A 67 4.71 -5.34 -3.82
N ARG A 68 3.38 -5.26 -3.75
CA ARG A 68 2.61 -4.12 -4.25
C ARG A 68 1.63 -3.64 -3.19
N ILE A 69 1.21 -2.39 -3.36
CA ILE A 69 0.15 -1.77 -2.57
C ILE A 69 -1.02 -1.52 -3.50
N ARG A 70 -2.22 -1.84 -3.03
CA ARG A 70 -3.47 -1.49 -3.69
C ARG A 70 -4.32 -0.62 -2.77
N ILE A 71 -4.97 0.41 -3.31
CA ILE A 71 -6.02 1.14 -2.60
C ILE A 71 -7.30 0.31 -2.70
N ILE A 72 -7.89 -0.05 -1.57
CA ILE A 72 -9.10 -0.90 -1.51
C ILE A 72 -10.38 -0.08 -1.34
N SER A 73 -10.30 1.06 -0.66
CA SER A 73 -11.39 2.01 -0.54
C SER A 73 -10.86 3.37 -0.07
N ASP A 74 -11.63 4.41 -0.31
CA ASP A 74 -11.57 5.63 0.46
C ASP A 74 -12.16 5.40 1.86
N LYS A 75 -11.55 6.00 2.88
CA LYS A 75 -12.24 6.24 4.14
C LYS A 75 -13.19 7.39 3.85
N GLU A 76 -14.43 7.36 4.30
CA GLU A 76 -15.44 8.40 3.99
C GLU A 76 -14.99 9.87 4.21
N ASN A 77 -13.91 10.10 4.98
CA ASN A 77 -13.24 11.39 5.10
C ASN A 77 -12.38 11.84 3.89
N ALA A 78 -12.27 11.05 2.81
CA ALA A 78 -11.68 11.51 1.54
C ALA A 78 -12.62 12.45 0.76
N LYS A 79 -13.84 12.67 1.27
CA LYS A 79 -14.83 13.53 0.63
C LYS A 79 -14.72 14.98 1.12
N SER A 80 -13.77 15.73 0.55
CA SER A 80 -13.87 17.18 0.29
C SER A 80 -12.61 17.61 -0.49
N SER A 81 -12.63 18.17 -1.70
CA SER A 81 -13.53 19.10 -2.39
C SER A 81 -13.43 18.80 -3.90
N THR A 82 -14.43 18.96 -4.78
CA THR A 82 -15.62 19.81 -4.81
C THR A 82 -16.61 19.12 -5.75
N ALA A 83 -17.89 19.16 -5.42
CA ALA A 83 -18.92 19.07 -6.45
C ALA A 83 -18.75 20.26 -7.39
N ALA A 84 -18.56 20.01 -8.68
CA ALA A 84 -18.95 20.94 -9.73
C ALA A 84 -19.97 20.21 -10.58
N SER A 85 -21.20 20.23 -10.07
CA SER A 85 -22.39 20.11 -10.91
C SER A 85 -22.50 21.37 -11.75
N ASP A 86 -21.90 21.38 -12.94
CA ASP A 86 -22.23 22.38 -13.93
C ASP A 86 -23.09 21.71 -15.01
N ALA A 87 -24.39 21.83 -14.77
CA ALA A 87 -25.39 21.82 -15.82
C ALA A 87 -25.21 23.07 -16.69
N ASN A 88 -25.05 22.88 -17.99
CA ASN A 88 -25.70 23.69 -19.03
C ASN A 88 -25.58 22.99 -20.38
#